data_AF-A0A1J8Q6G0-F1
#
_entry.id   AF-A0A1J8Q6G0-F1
#
_cell.length_a   1.000
_cell.length_b   1.000
_cell.length_c   1.000
_cell.angle_alpha   90.00
_cell.angle_beta   90.00
_cell.angle_gamma   90.00
#
_symmetry.space_group_name_H-M   'P 1'
#
loop_
_entity.id
_entity.type
_entity.pdbx_description
1 polymer ?
#
loop_
_entity_poly.entity_id
_entity_poly.type
_entity_poly.pdbx_seq_one_letter_code
_entity_poly.pdbx_strand_id
1 'polypeptide(L)'
;MKDGERPWQVAAKLLPELERASATNMQSLISSAWVIVYAHEEFTKGVEIMEGLKQYPSAEAEAGFGYLGNRDGLVRLTNGILRDDRAFVISRPDWIAMYTKQVAFEYGCCQAWLFEGLETIKGLAQKRLKEKGWNNLRPALSVTVRAAIMRASIDGNLRQEPQAGVHYLRRALDLLEWGRSIWENVPGDDRGEIFEDTFVIGVRGMYLKVFSEAYYTDPGLNSKFPLEHLKKEAEDLLKETELAPTLMKEKVDPGFLLSFINYPAGIAHSMIGLYHVEMAQYCADPRERMSSFMNGSRAYLLAAGEYPVDDELHPLYLNRILDLMGNAGGHVSDFITVADHLRELAPKMRKIWAVSALAQGGRDQRIQANLDRARDFMKRVAEGTLMPGNSIPLS
;
A
#
# COMPACT_ATOMS: atom_id res chain seq x y z
N MET A 1 -18.09 8.23 -14.73
CA MET A 1 -17.87 6.88 -14.14
C MET A 1 -19.20 6.14 -14.22
N LYS A 2 -19.22 4.87 -14.65
CA LYS A 2 -20.46 4.09 -14.73
C LYS A 2 -21.13 3.98 -13.35
N ASP A 3 -22.46 4.04 -13.35
CA ASP A 3 -23.37 4.00 -12.19
C ASP A 3 -23.24 2.68 -11.41
N GLY A 4 -22.28 2.61 -10.48
CA GLY A 4 -22.10 1.49 -9.58
C GLY A 4 -21.53 1.95 -8.24
N GLU A 5 -21.93 1.26 -7.16
CA GLU A 5 -21.44 1.54 -5.82
C GLU A 5 -19.94 1.25 -5.73
N ARG A 6 -19.21 2.19 -5.14
CA ARG A 6 -17.75 2.08 -4.95
C ARG A 6 -17.41 1.03 -3.90
N PRO A 7 -16.18 0.47 -3.90
CA PRO A 7 -15.78 -0.59 -2.96
C PRO A 7 -16.07 -0.25 -1.50
N TRP A 8 -15.74 0.97 -1.04
CA TRP A 8 -16.01 1.39 0.35
C TRP A 8 -17.52 1.50 0.67
N GLN A 9 -18.37 1.85 -0.31
CA GLN A 9 -19.82 1.91 -0.11
C GLN A 9 -20.41 0.51 0.04
N VAL A 10 -19.94 -0.44 -0.76
CA VAL A 10 -20.37 -1.84 -0.65
C VAL A 10 -19.85 -2.47 0.64
N ALA A 11 -18.58 -2.24 0.96
CA ALA A 11 -17.97 -2.72 2.21
C ALA A 11 -18.67 -2.17 3.46
N ALA A 12 -19.06 -0.89 3.49
CA ALA A 12 -19.76 -0.29 4.61
C ALA A 12 -21.09 -1.01 4.93
N LYS A 13 -21.78 -1.53 3.91
CA LYS A 13 -23.01 -2.32 4.10
C LYS A 13 -22.77 -3.69 4.71
N LEU A 14 -21.55 -4.22 4.60
CA LEU A 14 -21.17 -5.53 5.15
C LEU A 14 -20.74 -5.45 6.62
N LEU A 15 -20.28 -4.29 7.09
CA LEU A 15 -19.76 -4.13 8.46
C LEU A 15 -20.73 -4.60 9.55
N PRO A 16 -22.04 -4.28 9.55
CA PRO A 16 -22.95 -4.73 10.61
C PRO A 16 -23.12 -6.25 10.68
N GLU A 17 -22.94 -6.96 9.56
CA GLU A 17 -22.93 -8.42 9.53
C GLU A 17 -21.61 -8.97 10.09
N LEU A 18 -20.48 -8.39 9.67
CA LEU A 18 -19.14 -8.77 10.14
C LEU A 18 -18.96 -8.56 11.65
N GLU A 19 -19.49 -7.44 12.18
CA GLU A 19 -19.54 -7.14 13.61
C GLU A 19 -20.29 -8.21 14.39
N ARG A 20 -21.51 -8.56 13.95
CA ARG A 20 -22.31 -9.62 14.59
C ARG A 20 -21.62 -10.98 14.51
N ALA A 21 -21.05 -11.31 13.36
CA ALA A 21 -20.33 -12.57 13.16
C ALA A 21 -19.07 -12.65 14.04
N SER A 22 -18.40 -11.54 14.31
CA SER A 22 -17.12 -11.48 15.03
C SER A 22 -17.21 -11.96 16.48
N ALA A 23 -18.40 -11.87 17.07
CA ALA A 23 -18.68 -12.42 18.40
C ALA A 23 -18.61 -13.95 18.44
N THR A 24 -18.78 -14.61 17.30
CA THR A 24 -18.88 -16.09 17.19
C THR A 24 -17.88 -16.72 16.23
N ASN A 25 -17.26 -15.94 15.35
CA ASN A 25 -16.38 -16.41 14.30
C ASN A 25 -15.22 -15.43 14.10
N MET A 26 -14.03 -15.78 14.58
CA MET A 26 -12.83 -14.95 14.41
C MET A 26 -12.47 -14.71 12.94
N GLN A 27 -12.92 -15.57 12.01
CA GLN A 27 -12.68 -15.38 10.58
C GLN A 27 -13.34 -14.10 10.03
N SER A 28 -14.42 -13.60 10.64
CA SER A 28 -15.06 -12.35 10.19
C SER A 28 -14.27 -11.09 10.57
N LEU A 29 -13.23 -11.24 11.41
CA LEU A 29 -12.25 -10.18 11.67
C LEU A 29 -11.28 -9.99 10.49
N ILE A 30 -11.16 -11.00 9.62
CA ILE A 30 -10.26 -10.99 8.45
C ILE A 30 -11.06 -10.66 7.20
N SER A 31 -11.38 -9.38 7.02
CA SER A 31 -12.10 -8.86 5.86
C SER A 31 -11.51 -7.53 5.40
N SER A 32 -11.36 -7.38 4.08
CA SER A 32 -10.95 -6.12 3.44
C SER A 32 -11.97 -5.00 3.64
N ALA A 33 -13.21 -5.31 4.05
CA ALA A 33 -14.22 -4.31 4.35
C ALA A 33 -13.79 -3.36 5.48
N TRP A 34 -13.17 -3.89 6.54
CA TRP A 34 -12.65 -3.09 7.65
C TRP A 34 -11.60 -2.08 7.18
N VAL A 35 -10.72 -2.53 6.28
CA VAL A 35 -9.61 -1.73 5.77
C VAL A 35 -10.12 -0.59 4.90
N ILE A 36 -10.89 -0.90 3.84
CA ILE A 36 -11.29 0.10 2.85
C ILE A 36 -12.31 1.11 3.39
N VAL A 37 -13.17 0.72 4.34
CA VAL A 37 -14.12 1.64 4.97
C VAL A 37 -13.39 2.64 5.86
N TYR A 38 -12.53 2.17 6.78
CA TYR A 38 -11.82 3.08 7.67
C TYR A 38 -10.79 3.94 6.93
N ALA A 39 -10.14 3.42 5.89
CA ALA A 39 -9.29 4.22 5.02
C ALA A 39 -10.09 5.36 4.35
N HIS A 40 -11.26 5.05 3.80
CA HIS A 40 -12.13 6.05 3.16
C HIS A 40 -12.71 7.06 4.15
N GLU A 41 -13.11 6.64 5.35
CA GLU A 41 -13.60 7.54 6.40
C GLU A 41 -12.53 8.55 6.84
N GLU A 42 -11.29 8.09 7.08
CA GLU A 42 -10.17 8.99 7.41
C GLU A 42 -9.90 9.96 6.25
N PHE A 43 -9.82 9.45 5.02
CA PHE A 43 -9.59 10.30 3.85
C PHE A 43 -10.71 11.35 3.66
N THR A 44 -11.97 10.95 3.79
CA THR A 44 -13.14 11.83 3.64
C THR A 44 -13.15 12.93 4.71
N LYS A 45 -12.89 12.59 5.98
CA LYS A 45 -12.74 13.60 7.04
C LYS A 45 -11.63 14.61 6.72
N GLY A 46 -10.53 14.15 6.12
CA GLY A 46 -9.46 15.02 5.64
C GLY A 46 -9.96 16.00 4.57
N VAL A 47 -10.77 15.53 3.62
CA VAL A 47 -11.40 16.37 2.59
C VAL A 47 -12.37 17.39 3.21
N GLU A 48 -13.23 16.98 4.14
CA GLU A 48 -14.15 17.87 4.85
C GLU A 48 -13.40 18.99 5.62
N ILE A 49 -12.25 18.66 6.22
CA ILE A 49 -11.39 19.65 6.88
C ILE A 49 -10.87 20.68 5.86
N MET A 50 -10.41 20.23 4.69
CA MET A 50 -9.96 21.14 3.63
C MET A 50 -11.07 22.06 3.13
N GLU A 51 -12.30 21.55 3.02
CA GLU A 51 -13.48 22.35 2.63
C GLU A 51 -13.84 23.40 3.68
N GLY A 52 -13.59 23.12 4.96
CA GLY A 52 -13.82 24.03 6.07
C GLY A 52 -12.81 25.18 6.18
N LEU A 53 -11.73 25.18 5.39
CA LEU A 53 -10.67 26.19 5.48
C LEU A 53 -11.16 27.54 4.94
N LYS A 54 -11.13 28.57 5.78
CA LYS A 54 -11.57 29.93 5.44
C LYS A 54 -10.39 30.86 5.21
N GLN A 55 -10.44 31.60 4.11
CA GLN A 55 -9.49 32.67 3.82
C GLN A 55 -10.02 33.99 4.38
N TYR A 56 -9.17 34.78 5.03
CA TYR A 56 -9.53 36.09 5.57
C TYR A 56 -8.48 37.14 5.20
N PRO A 57 -8.86 38.42 4.98
CA PRO A 57 -7.88 39.48 4.73
C PRO A 57 -6.91 39.64 5.90
N SER A 58 -5.62 39.70 5.63
CA SER A 58 -4.57 39.88 6.65
C SER A 58 -3.49 40.81 6.11
N ALA A 59 -3.32 41.96 6.74
CA ALA A 59 -2.28 42.91 6.40
C ALA A 59 -0.87 42.41 6.78
N GLU A 60 -0.78 41.44 7.68
CA GLU A 60 0.48 40.86 8.18
C GLU A 60 0.98 39.71 7.30
N ALA A 61 0.12 39.12 6.47
CA ALA A 61 0.50 38.04 5.57
C ALA A 61 1.06 38.59 4.26
N GLU A 62 2.14 38.00 3.76
CA GLU A 62 2.80 38.42 2.51
C GLU A 62 1.85 38.41 1.30
N ALA A 63 0.89 37.48 1.27
CA ALA A 63 -0.12 37.38 0.22
C ALA A 63 -1.35 38.29 0.42
N GLY A 64 -1.40 39.09 1.49
CA GLY A 64 -2.53 39.95 1.86
C GLY A 64 -3.73 39.21 2.48
N PHE A 65 -3.60 37.91 2.74
CA PHE A 65 -4.63 37.09 3.36
C PHE A 65 -4.03 35.98 4.25
N GLY A 66 -4.76 35.60 5.29
CA GLY A 66 -4.48 34.45 6.14
C GLY A 66 -5.51 33.34 5.95
N TYR A 67 -5.25 32.19 6.58
CA TYR A 67 -6.15 31.05 6.61
C TYR A 67 -6.54 30.70 8.05
N LEU A 68 -7.79 30.32 8.25
CA LEU A 68 -8.34 29.84 9.51
C LEU A 68 -9.07 28.51 9.27
N GLY A 69 -8.70 27.47 10.01
CA GLY A 69 -9.30 26.15 9.88
C GLY A 69 -8.73 25.12 10.85
N ASN A 70 -9.08 23.84 10.63
CA ASN A 70 -8.55 22.72 11.39
C ASN A 70 -7.20 22.27 10.80
N ARG A 71 -6.24 21.94 11.66
CA ARG A 71 -4.86 21.53 11.33
C ARG A 71 -4.70 20.02 11.13
N ASP A 72 -5.78 19.24 11.22
CA ASP A 72 -5.72 17.78 11.11
C ASP A 72 -5.93 17.30 9.66
N GLY A 73 -6.00 18.19 8.68
CA GLY A 73 -6.31 17.85 7.29
C GLY A 73 -5.29 16.86 6.72
N LEU A 74 -3.99 17.17 6.83
CA LEU A 74 -2.94 16.26 6.34
C LEU A 74 -2.90 14.94 7.13
N VAL A 75 -3.13 14.98 8.44
CA VAL A 75 -3.18 13.79 9.30
C VAL A 75 -4.24 12.82 8.79
N ARG A 76 -5.47 13.30 8.61
CA ARG A 76 -6.61 12.48 8.15
C ARG A 76 -6.39 11.92 6.74
N LEU A 77 -5.94 12.76 5.80
CA LEU A 77 -5.66 12.34 4.43
C LEU A 77 -4.61 11.22 4.38
N THR A 78 -3.48 11.42 5.04
CA THR A 78 -2.38 10.46 5.01
C THR A 78 -2.68 9.20 5.82
N ASN A 79 -3.42 9.29 6.93
CA ASN A 79 -3.88 8.09 7.65
C ASN A 79 -4.79 7.23 6.77
N GLY A 80 -5.68 7.83 5.99
CA GLY A 80 -6.52 7.11 5.03
C GLY A 80 -5.68 6.40 3.96
N ILE A 81 -4.74 7.11 3.33
CA ILE A 81 -3.87 6.57 2.27
C ILE A 81 -2.95 5.46 2.80
N LEU A 82 -2.38 5.62 3.99
CA LEU A 82 -1.50 4.61 4.58
C LEU A 82 -2.25 3.35 5.00
N ARG A 83 -3.54 3.45 5.34
CA ARG A 83 -4.39 2.28 5.57
C ARG A 83 -4.70 1.56 4.27
N ASP A 84 -5.16 2.30 3.26
CA ASP A 84 -5.44 1.78 1.94
C ASP A 84 -5.38 2.90 0.90
N ASP A 85 -4.43 2.82 -0.02
CA ASP A 85 -4.24 3.79 -1.09
C ASP A 85 -5.43 3.81 -2.08
N ARG A 86 -6.23 2.75 -2.14
CA ARG A 86 -7.46 2.67 -2.95
C ARG A 86 -8.58 3.58 -2.43
N ALA A 87 -8.45 4.10 -1.20
CA ALA A 87 -9.33 5.15 -0.66
C ALA A 87 -9.03 6.55 -1.23
N PHE A 88 -7.89 6.74 -1.91
CA PHE A 88 -7.52 8.02 -2.50
C PHE A 88 -8.42 8.35 -3.70
N VAL A 89 -9.44 9.19 -3.47
CA VAL A 89 -10.46 9.51 -4.48
C VAL A 89 -10.61 11.02 -4.60
N ILE A 90 -10.31 11.54 -5.79
CA ILE A 90 -10.53 12.94 -6.13
C ILE A 90 -11.87 13.06 -6.84
N SER A 91 -12.90 13.52 -6.11
CA SER A 91 -14.25 13.70 -6.63
C SER A 91 -14.55 15.13 -7.09
N ARG A 92 -13.69 16.10 -6.75
CA ARG A 92 -13.91 17.52 -7.01
C ARG A 92 -12.83 18.14 -7.92
N PRO A 93 -13.19 19.01 -8.88
CA PRO A 93 -12.21 19.70 -9.74
C PRO A 93 -11.26 20.63 -8.98
N ASP A 94 -11.70 21.22 -7.87
CA ASP A 94 -10.94 22.16 -7.04
C ASP A 94 -10.09 21.48 -5.95
N TRP A 95 -10.10 20.14 -5.87
CA TRP A 95 -9.46 19.38 -4.79
C TRP A 95 -7.98 19.73 -4.61
N ILE A 96 -7.22 19.81 -5.70
CA ILE A 96 -5.78 20.16 -5.64
C ILE A 96 -5.58 21.56 -5.06
N ALA A 97 -6.45 22.52 -5.41
CA ALA A 97 -6.37 23.86 -4.87
C ALA A 97 -6.71 23.88 -3.37
N MET A 98 -7.72 23.14 -2.93
CA MET A 98 -8.04 23.00 -1.49
C MET A 98 -6.88 22.37 -0.73
N TYR A 99 -6.29 21.30 -1.26
CA TYR A 99 -5.12 20.65 -0.69
C TYR A 99 -3.92 21.60 -0.59
N THR A 100 -3.60 22.37 -1.63
CA THR A 100 -2.51 23.35 -1.60
C THR A 100 -2.74 24.40 -0.51
N LYS A 101 -3.98 24.88 -0.33
CA LYS A 101 -4.34 25.81 0.75
C LYS A 101 -4.16 25.18 2.13
N GLN A 102 -4.61 23.94 2.31
CA GLN A 102 -4.46 23.21 3.58
C GLN A 102 -2.98 22.99 3.94
N VAL A 103 -2.14 22.58 2.99
CA VAL A 103 -0.70 22.45 3.20
C VAL A 103 -0.08 23.78 3.60
N ALA A 104 -0.41 24.87 2.90
CA ALA A 104 0.13 26.20 3.22
C ALA A 104 -0.30 26.67 4.63
N PHE A 105 -1.55 26.41 5.01
CA PHE A 105 -2.07 26.70 6.35
C PHE A 105 -1.35 25.92 7.45
N GLU A 106 -1.28 24.58 7.34
CA GLU A 106 -0.61 23.74 8.33
C GLU A 106 0.90 24.02 8.40
N TYR A 107 1.53 24.25 7.25
CA TYR A 107 2.93 24.69 7.18
C TYR A 107 3.16 25.98 7.95
N GLY A 108 2.33 27.01 7.73
CA GLY A 108 2.43 28.28 8.42
C GLY A 108 2.22 28.15 9.94
N CYS A 109 1.20 27.40 10.35
CA CYS A 109 0.87 27.20 11.77
C CYS A 109 1.94 26.40 12.53
N CYS A 110 2.51 25.37 11.91
CA CYS A 110 3.47 24.49 12.55
C CYS A 110 4.93 24.87 12.25
N GLN A 111 5.14 25.82 11.34
CA GLN A 111 6.46 26.21 10.82
C GLN A 111 7.26 24.97 10.35
N ALA A 112 6.61 24.11 9.56
CA ALA A 112 7.18 22.85 9.05
C ALA A 112 8.31 23.10 8.02
N TRP A 113 8.91 22.03 7.48
CA TRP A 113 10.05 22.14 6.55
C TRP A 113 9.77 21.44 5.22
N LEU A 114 9.07 22.13 4.31
CA LEU A 114 8.65 21.55 3.03
C LEU A 114 9.74 21.59 1.97
N PHE A 115 10.67 22.56 2.04
CA PHE A 115 11.59 22.88 0.96
C PHE A 115 13.05 22.57 1.31
N GLU A 116 13.36 22.41 2.58
CA GLU A 116 14.69 22.20 3.11
C GLU A 116 15.22 20.78 2.85
N GLY A 117 16.53 20.64 2.67
CA GLY A 117 17.16 19.33 2.59
C GLY A 117 17.13 18.57 3.91
N LEU A 118 17.22 17.23 3.86
CA LEU A 118 17.15 16.36 5.04
C LEU A 118 18.14 16.78 6.15
N GLU A 119 19.40 17.03 5.82
CA GLU A 119 20.43 17.39 6.81
C GLU A 119 20.14 18.74 7.47
N THR A 120 19.59 19.70 6.70
CA THR A 120 19.13 20.98 7.25
C THR A 120 17.98 20.76 8.22
N ILE A 121 17.00 19.91 7.87
CA ILE A 121 15.87 19.57 8.74
C ILE A 121 16.36 18.95 10.05
N LYS A 122 17.29 17.99 10.00
CA LYS A 122 17.86 17.35 11.20
C LYS A 122 18.46 18.39 12.16
N GLY A 123 19.26 19.32 11.64
CA GLY A 123 19.86 20.40 12.43
C GLY A 123 18.81 21.36 13.02
N LEU A 124 17.84 21.80 12.22
CA LEU A 124 16.76 22.69 12.65
C LEU A 124 15.83 22.03 13.67
N ALA A 125 15.54 20.75 13.52
CA ALA A 125 14.73 19.97 14.45
C ALA A 125 15.38 19.88 15.83
N GLN A 126 16.68 19.56 15.89
CA GLN A 126 17.43 19.51 17.15
C GLN A 126 17.50 20.88 17.83
N LYS A 127 17.70 21.95 17.04
CA LYS A 127 17.68 23.33 17.56
C LYS A 127 16.30 23.69 18.13
N ARG A 128 15.23 23.45 17.36
CA ARG A 128 13.86 23.72 17.77
C ARG A 128 13.46 22.93 19.02
N LEU A 129 13.93 21.67 19.15
CA LEU A 129 13.70 20.87 20.35
C LEU A 129 14.26 21.56 21.60
N LYS A 130 15.52 22.01 21.53
CA LYS A 130 16.21 22.67 22.65
C LYS A 130 15.58 24.01 23.02
N GLU A 131 15.11 24.76 22.04
CA GLU A 131 14.59 26.12 22.24
C GLU A 131 13.09 26.18 22.57
N LYS A 132 12.29 25.28 22.00
CA LYS A 132 10.81 25.36 22.03
C LYS A 132 10.11 24.10 22.52
N GLY A 133 10.84 23.00 22.71
CA GLY A 133 10.31 21.74 23.22
C GLY A 133 9.43 20.96 22.22
N TRP A 134 8.93 19.81 22.69
CA TRP A 134 8.17 18.84 21.89
C TRP A 134 6.88 19.38 21.30
N ASN A 135 6.13 20.19 22.07
CA ASN A 135 4.88 20.78 21.60
C ASN A 135 5.05 21.65 20.34
N ASN A 136 6.25 22.18 20.09
CA ASN A 136 6.56 22.92 18.87
C ASN A 136 7.19 22.02 17.79
N LEU A 137 8.06 21.09 18.18
CA LEU A 137 8.74 20.21 17.23
C LEU A 137 7.82 19.16 16.60
N ARG A 138 7.04 18.43 17.42
CA ARG A 138 6.22 17.29 17.00
C ARG A 138 5.24 17.66 15.87
N PRO A 139 4.46 18.76 15.95
CA PRO A 139 3.58 19.15 14.84
C PRO A 139 4.35 19.53 13.57
N ALA A 140 5.50 20.18 13.69
CA ALA A 140 6.32 20.57 12.54
C ALA A 140 6.85 19.36 11.76
N LEU A 141 7.34 18.34 12.46
CA LEU A 141 7.80 17.09 11.84
C LEU A 141 6.62 16.31 11.25
N SER A 142 5.49 16.25 11.95
CA SER A 142 4.26 15.59 11.45
C SER A 142 3.82 16.17 10.12
N VAL A 143 3.69 17.49 10.01
CA VAL A 143 3.33 18.17 8.75
C VAL A 143 4.38 17.93 7.67
N THR A 144 5.68 17.97 8.02
CA THR A 144 6.78 17.74 7.08
C THR A 144 6.71 16.35 6.44
N VAL A 145 6.56 15.30 7.25
CA VAL A 145 6.49 13.91 6.79
C VAL A 145 5.20 13.66 6.00
N ARG A 146 4.06 14.11 6.52
CA ARG A 146 2.76 13.89 5.88
C ARG A 146 2.62 14.64 4.56
N ALA A 147 3.20 15.84 4.44
CA ALA A 147 3.28 16.53 3.17
C ALA A 147 4.12 15.75 2.14
N ALA A 148 5.22 15.11 2.55
CA ALA A 148 6.01 14.26 1.64
C ALA A 148 5.22 13.02 1.17
N ILE A 149 4.45 12.36 2.06
CA ILE A 149 3.57 11.23 1.71
C ILE A 149 2.49 11.66 0.70
N MET A 150 1.85 12.81 0.94
CA MET A 150 0.85 13.35 0.01
C MET A 150 1.47 13.74 -1.33
N ARG A 151 2.67 14.34 -1.34
CA ARG A 151 3.41 14.65 -2.57
C ARG A 151 3.75 13.37 -3.34
N ALA A 152 4.13 12.30 -2.66
CA ALA A 152 4.35 11.02 -3.32
C ALA A 152 3.07 10.46 -3.95
N SER A 153 1.92 10.58 -3.28
CA SER A 153 0.63 10.16 -3.84
C SER A 153 0.22 11.00 -5.06
N ILE A 154 0.40 12.32 -5.00
CA ILE A 154 -0.01 13.24 -6.08
C ILE A 154 0.96 13.15 -7.27
N ASP A 155 2.26 13.27 -7.03
CA ASP A 155 3.24 13.28 -8.12
C ASP A 155 3.47 11.85 -8.65
N GLY A 156 3.63 10.87 -7.76
CA GLY A 156 3.80 9.46 -8.12
C GLY A 156 2.59 8.90 -8.86
N ASN A 157 1.42 8.94 -8.24
CA ASN A 157 0.26 8.21 -8.75
C ASN A 157 -0.61 9.09 -9.66
N LEU A 158 -0.99 10.30 -9.23
CA LEU A 158 -1.90 11.14 -10.03
C LEU A 158 -1.22 11.71 -11.28
N ARG A 159 0.05 12.15 -11.17
CA ARG A 159 0.82 12.68 -12.31
C ARG A 159 1.63 11.63 -13.05
N GLN A 160 1.61 10.37 -12.60
CA GLN A 160 2.33 9.25 -13.21
C GLN A 160 3.85 9.48 -13.26
N GLU A 161 4.41 10.05 -12.19
CA GLU A 161 5.84 10.27 -12.00
C GLU A 161 6.38 9.45 -10.81
N PRO A 162 6.39 8.11 -10.88
CA PRO A 162 6.73 7.25 -9.74
C PRO A 162 8.14 7.53 -9.18
N GLN A 163 9.09 7.96 -10.00
CA GLN A 163 10.42 8.40 -9.56
C GLN A 163 10.36 9.56 -8.53
N ALA A 164 9.43 10.50 -8.70
CA ALA A 164 9.22 11.59 -7.76
C ALA A 164 8.60 11.05 -6.46
N GLY A 165 7.67 10.11 -6.58
CA GLY A 165 7.09 9.42 -5.44
C GLY A 165 8.14 8.67 -4.59
N VAL A 166 9.05 7.92 -5.23
CA VAL A 166 10.19 7.27 -4.56
C VAL A 166 11.03 8.29 -3.81
N HIS A 167 11.37 9.42 -4.46
CA HIS A 167 12.18 10.47 -3.83
C HIS A 167 11.52 11.03 -2.56
N TYR A 168 10.23 11.37 -2.61
CA TYR A 168 9.52 11.92 -1.45
C TYR A 168 9.37 10.89 -0.31
N LEU A 169 9.06 9.64 -0.63
CA LEU A 169 8.92 8.59 0.38
C LEU A 169 10.25 8.20 1.00
N ARG A 170 11.35 8.12 0.22
CA ARG A 170 12.69 7.88 0.78
C ARG A 170 13.09 8.99 1.74
N ARG A 171 12.87 10.26 1.38
CA ARG A 171 13.15 11.40 2.26
C ARG A 171 12.32 11.35 3.55
N ALA A 172 11.06 10.93 3.47
CA ALA A 172 10.22 10.72 4.65
C ALA A 172 10.78 9.61 5.53
N LEU A 173 11.10 8.44 4.96
CA LEU A 173 11.69 7.30 5.68
C LEU A 173 13.02 7.66 6.33
N ASP A 174 13.92 8.35 5.63
CA ASP A 174 15.20 8.80 6.20
C ASP A 174 15.01 9.68 7.45
N LEU A 175 14.01 10.57 7.42
CA LEU A 175 13.69 11.43 8.55
C LEU A 175 13.07 10.63 9.71
N LEU A 176 12.23 9.64 9.41
CA LEU A 176 11.60 8.75 10.38
C LEU A 176 12.64 7.85 11.06
N GLU A 177 13.51 7.21 10.29
CA GLU A 177 14.60 6.34 10.78
C GLU A 177 15.60 7.14 11.64
N TRP A 178 15.97 8.34 11.19
CA TRP A 178 16.79 9.25 11.99
C TRP A 178 16.10 9.66 13.29
N GLY A 179 14.83 10.08 13.24
CA GLY A 179 14.10 10.49 14.44
C GLY A 179 13.96 9.35 15.45
N ARG A 180 13.65 8.15 14.97
CA ARG A 180 13.56 6.94 15.81
C ARG A 180 14.88 6.57 16.48
N SER A 181 16.01 6.75 15.81
CA SER A 181 17.33 6.45 16.40
C SER A 181 17.76 7.50 17.43
N ILE A 182 17.49 8.78 17.19
CA ILE A 182 17.87 9.86 18.12
C ILE A 182 16.91 9.96 19.32
N TRP A 183 15.65 9.58 19.14
CA TRP A 183 14.59 9.69 20.15
C TRP A 183 14.01 8.34 20.56
N GLU A 184 14.84 7.29 20.54
CA GLU A 184 14.43 5.92 20.87
C GLU A 184 13.78 5.81 22.27
N ASN A 185 14.28 6.58 23.25
CA ASN A 185 13.87 6.55 24.65
C ASN A 185 12.82 7.62 25.01
N VAL A 186 12.31 8.35 24.02
CA VAL A 186 11.29 9.39 24.23
C VAL A 186 9.89 8.75 24.16
N PRO A 187 8.98 9.04 25.10
CA PRO A 187 7.62 8.53 25.05
C PRO A 187 6.91 8.87 23.73
N GLY A 188 6.08 7.93 23.25
CA GLY A 188 5.28 8.08 22.02
C GLY A 188 4.47 9.37 21.99
N ASP A 189 3.84 9.72 23.10
CA ASP A 189 3.04 10.94 23.25
C ASP A 189 3.86 12.20 23.01
N ASP A 190 5.14 12.23 23.41
CA ASP A 190 6.02 13.39 23.22
C ASP A 190 6.62 13.42 21.80
N ARG A 191 7.18 12.29 21.33
CA ARG A 191 7.83 12.22 20.02
C ARG A 191 6.85 12.32 18.85
N GLY A 192 5.64 11.79 19.05
CA GLY A 192 4.54 11.79 18.09
C GLY A 192 4.37 10.49 17.32
N GLU A 193 3.12 10.28 16.89
CA GLU A 193 2.64 9.06 16.19
C GLU A 193 3.42 8.71 14.92
N ILE A 194 4.02 9.71 14.25
CA ILE A 194 4.76 9.48 13.01
C ILE A 194 5.99 8.59 13.22
N PHE A 195 6.51 8.50 14.45
CA PHE A 195 7.65 7.67 14.81
C PHE A 195 7.26 6.30 15.35
N GLU A 196 5.96 5.99 15.45
CA GLU A 196 5.50 4.68 15.86
C GLU A 196 5.71 3.65 14.75
N ASP A 197 5.93 2.39 15.14
CA ASP A 197 6.31 1.30 14.23
C ASP A 197 5.33 1.15 13.08
N THR A 198 4.03 1.17 13.39
CA THR A 198 2.95 1.00 12.40
C THR A 198 2.92 2.12 11.37
N PHE A 199 3.26 3.36 11.76
CA PHE A 199 3.35 4.47 10.82
C PHE A 199 4.51 4.26 9.86
N VAL A 200 5.70 3.90 10.37
CA VAL A 200 6.88 3.64 9.52
C VAL A 200 6.65 2.46 8.59
N ILE A 201 6.06 1.37 9.09
CA ILE A 201 5.68 0.19 8.31
C ILE A 201 4.73 0.58 7.16
N GLY A 202 3.72 1.39 7.44
CA GLY A 202 2.81 1.89 6.40
C GLY A 202 3.53 2.70 5.32
N VAL A 203 4.42 3.62 5.73
CA VAL A 203 5.22 4.43 4.78
C VAL A 203 6.17 3.55 3.96
N ARG A 204 6.80 2.55 4.57
CA ARG A 204 7.70 1.61 3.87
C ARG A 204 6.93 0.73 2.88
N GLY A 205 5.74 0.25 3.25
CA GLY A 205 4.84 -0.47 2.34
C GLY A 205 4.47 0.37 1.12
N MET A 206 4.12 1.64 1.33
CA MET A 206 3.86 2.58 0.23
C MET A 206 5.10 2.84 -0.63
N TYR A 207 6.27 3.00 -0.01
CA TYR A 207 7.55 3.17 -0.71
C TYR A 207 7.83 1.99 -1.66
N LEU A 208 7.65 0.75 -1.20
CA LEU A 208 7.87 -0.45 -2.02
C LEU A 208 6.96 -0.50 -3.24
N LYS A 209 5.67 -0.17 -3.08
CA LYS A 209 4.72 -0.09 -4.20
C LYS A 209 5.21 0.90 -5.26
N VAL A 210 5.49 2.12 -4.86
CA VAL A 210 5.93 3.19 -5.77
C VAL A 210 7.32 2.89 -6.39
N PHE A 211 8.21 2.24 -5.64
CA PHE A 211 9.50 1.79 -6.16
C PHE A 211 9.34 0.76 -7.27
N SER A 212 8.41 -0.19 -7.12
CA SER A 212 8.10 -1.17 -8.17
C SER A 212 7.54 -0.52 -9.43
N GLU A 213 6.70 0.51 -9.29
CA GLU A 213 6.21 1.30 -10.43
C GLU A 213 7.34 2.06 -11.12
N ALA A 214 8.26 2.65 -10.34
CA ALA A 214 9.42 3.35 -10.86
C ALA A 214 10.36 2.40 -11.63
N TYR A 215 10.57 1.18 -11.15
CA TYR A 215 11.30 0.14 -11.89
C TYR A 215 10.69 -0.10 -13.27
N TYR A 216 9.36 -0.18 -13.39
CA TYR A 216 8.72 -0.37 -14.69
C TYR A 216 8.86 0.81 -15.66
N THR A 217 9.27 2.00 -15.19
CA THR A 217 9.64 3.12 -16.07
C THR A 217 11.07 3.03 -16.62
N ASP A 218 11.92 2.23 -15.99
CA ASP A 218 13.33 2.03 -16.34
C ASP A 218 13.74 0.57 -16.04
N PRO A 219 13.14 -0.45 -16.70
CA PRO A 219 13.38 -1.85 -16.37
C PRO A 219 14.74 -2.31 -16.90
N GLY A 220 15.43 -3.16 -16.15
CA GLY A 220 16.73 -3.70 -16.57
C GLY A 220 17.70 -3.92 -15.43
N LEU A 221 18.80 -4.62 -15.72
CA LEU A 221 19.93 -4.80 -14.80
C LEU A 221 20.63 -3.48 -14.44
N ASN A 222 20.49 -2.46 -15.29
CA ASN A 222 21.06 -1.12 -15.08
C ASN A 222 19.99 -0.10 -14.65
N SER A 223 18.84 -0.57 -14.16
CA SER A 223 17.76 0.30 -13.68
C SER A 223 18.28 1.25 -12.60
N LYS A 224 17.79 2.50 -12.61
CA LYS A 224 17.95 3.42 -11.47
C LYS A 224 17.20 2.95 -10.21
N PHE A 225 16.37 1.93 -10.35
CA PHE A 225 15.58 1.31 -9.28
C PHE A 225 15.94 -0.19 -9.20
N PRO A 226 17.13 -0.56 -8.68
CA PRO A 226 17.62 -1.94 -8.73
C PRO A 226 16.71 -2.92 -8.00
N LEU A 227 16.48 -4.09 -8.59
CA LEU A 227 15.62 -5.14 -8.02
C LEU A 227 16.19 -5.70 -6.71
N GLU A 228 17.51 -5.76 -6.57
CA GLU A 228 18.21 -6.20 -5.37
C GLU A 228 17.93 -5.26 -4.19
N HIS A 229 17.86 -3.94 -4.46
CA HIS A 229 17.49 -2.96 -3.46
C HIS A 229 16.03 -3.13 -3.05
N LEU A 230 15.13 -3.31 -4.03
CA LEU A 230 13.71 -3.58 -3.76
C LEU A 230 13.51 -4.83 -2.90
N LYS A 231 14.19 -5.93 -3.23
CA LYS A 231 14.15 -7.19 -2.47
C LYS A 231 14.63 -7.00 -1.04
N LYS A 232 15.75 -6.29 -0.85
CA LYS A 232 16.30 -6.04 0.49
C LYS A 232 15.35 -5.22 1.35
N GLU A 233 14.80 -4.13 0.82
CA GLU A 233 13.82 -3.31 1.54
C GLU A 233 12.54 -4.10 1.87
N ALA A 234 12.13 -5.03 1.00
CA ALA A 234 11.02 -5.94 1.28
C ALA A 234 11.33 -6.94 2.41
N GLU A 235 12.53 -7.52 2.42
CA GLU A 235 12.98 -8.42 3.50
C GLU A 235 13.08 -7.70 4.84
N ASP A 236 13.49 -6.43 4.84
CA ASP A 236 13.53 -5.60 6.05
C ASP A 236 12.11 -5.24 6.52
N LEU A 237 11.17 -4.94 5.62
CA LEU A 237 9.76 -4.74 5.96
C LEU A 237 9.12 -5.98 6.60
N LEU A 238 9.43 -7.20 6.12
CA LEU A 238 8.92 -8.43 6.72
C LEU A 238 9.32 -8.56 8.20
N LYS A 239 10.61 -8.32 8.50
CA LYS A 239 11.11 -8.34 9.88
C LYS A 239 10.38 -7.33 10.76
N GLU A 240 10.13 -6.13 10.24
CA GLU A 240 9.37 -5.09 10.96
C GLU A 240 7.93 -5.57 11.25
N THR A 241 7.25 -6.17 10.27
CA THR A 241 5.87 -6.67 10.44
C THR A 241 5.76 -7.86 11.38
N GLU A 242 6.78 -8.74 11.45
CA GLU A 242 6.81 -9.87 12.38
C GLU A 242 6.95 -9.41 13.84
N LEU A 243 7.71 -8.34 14.09
CA LEU A 243 7.94 -7.80 15.43
C LEU A 243 6.79 -6.92 15.92
N ALA A 244 6.13 -6.19 15.02
CA ALA A 244 5.13 -5.19 15.36
C ALA A 244 3.99 -5.67 16.28
N PRO A 245 3.40 -6.87 16.12
CA PRO A 245 2.35 -7.35 17.02
C PRO A 245 2.76 -7.41 18.50
N THR A 246 4.04 -7.67 18.76
CA THR A 246 4.58 -7.74 20.14
C THR A 246 4.81 -6.37 20.76
N LEU A 247 4.87 -5.32 19.92
CA LEU A 247 5.17 -3.95 20.33
C LEU A 247 3.89 -3.12 20.52
N MET A 248 2.76 -3.58 19.99
CA MET A 248 1.47 -2.90 20.17
C MET A 248 1.00 -3.02 21.63
N LYS A 249 0.78 -1.86 22.26
CA LYS A 249 0.34 -1.76 23.66
C LYS A 249 -1.18 -1.80 23.84
N GLU A 250 -1.93 -1.55 22.76
CA GLU A 250 -3.37 -1.34 22.81
C GLU A 250 -4.13 -2.35 21.95
N LYS A 251 -5.38 -2.63 22.34
CA LYS A 251 -6.29 -3.41 21.54
C LYS A 251 -6.79 -2.56 20.37
N VAL A 252 -6.33 -2.89 19.18
CA VAL A 252 -6.67 -2.19 17.93
C VAL A 252 -7.81 -2.88 17.19
N ASP A 253 -8.46 -2.16 16.27
CA ASP A 253 -9.48 -2.71 15.39
C ASP A 253 -8.87 -3.68 14.36
N PRO A 254 -9.64 -4.65 13.83
CA PRO A 254 -9.12 -5.62 12.85
C PRO A 254 -8.60 -4.96 11.57
N GLY A 255 -9.25 -3.89 11.12
CA GLY A 255 -8.82 -3.12 9.95
C GLY A 255 -7.44 -2.51 10.16
N PHE A 256 -7.11 -2.05 11.37
CA PHE A 256 -5.79 -1.53 11.71
C PHE A 256 -4.69 -2.61 11.62
N LEU A 257 -4.93 -3.80 12.16
CA LEU A 257 -3.98 -4.92 12.03
C LEU A 257 -3.73 -5.27 10.57
N LEU A 258 -4.82 -5.40 9.80
CA LEU A 258 -4.71 -5.69 8.37
C LEU A 258 -3.94 -4.59 7.62
N SER A 259 -4.25 -3.32 7.91
CA SER A 259 -3.64 -2.15 7.26
C SER A 259 -2.14 -2.03 7.52
N PHE A 260 -1.68 -2.31 8.74
CA PHE A 260 -0.33 -1.98 9.19
C PHE A 260 0.55 -3.18 9.51
N ILE A 261 0.03 -4.41 9.38
CA ILE A 261 0.80 -5.65 9.60
C ILE A 261 0.68 -6.55 8.38
N ASN A 262 -0.52 -7.06 8.10
CA ASN A 262 -0.73 -8.05 7.05
C ASN A 262 -0.51 -7.47 5.64
N TYR A 263 -1.13 -6.35 5.31
CA TYR A 263 -0.97 -5.76 3.97
C TYR A 263 0.48 -5.38 3.68
N PRO A 264 1.23 -4.73 4.59
CA PRO A 264 2.66 -4.50 4.42
C PRO A 264 3.47 -5.79 4.24
N ALA A 265 3.18 -6.86 4.99
CA ALA A 265 3.83 -8.17 4.80
C ALA A 265 3.50 -8.75 3.41
N GLY A 266 2.24 -8.67 2.99
CA GLY A 266 1.80 -9.08 1.67
C GLY A 266 2.45 -8.28 0.54
N ILE A 267 2.62 -6.97 0.71
CA ILE A 267 3.39 -6.11 -0.21
C ILE A 267 4.83 -6.61 -0.28
N ALA A 268 5.50 -6.81 0.85
CA ALA A 268 6.87 -7.27 0.88
C ALA A 268 7.07 -8.62 0.17
N HIS A 269 6.22 -9.60 0.46
CA HIS A 269 6.23 -10.88 -0.24
C HIS A 269 6.00 -10.72 -1.75
N SER A 270 5.11 -9.83 -2.17
CA SER A 270 4.87 -9.56 -3.60
C SER A 270 6.09 -8.94 -4.30
N MET A 271 6.88 -8.11 -3.60
CA MET A 271 8.11 -7.52 -4.12
C MET A 271 9.24 -8.55 -4.25
N ILE A 272 9.34 -9.48 -3.30
CA ILE A 272 10.23 -10.64 -3.41
C ILE A 272 9.82 -11.52 -4.60
N GLY A 273 8.50 -11.71 -4.78
CA GLY A 273 7.95 -12.40 -5.94
C GLY A 273 8.34 -11.72 -7.25
N LEU A 274 8.16 -10.40 -7.31
CA LEU A 274 8.52 -9.57 -8.45
C LEU A 274 10.02 -9.70 -8.79
N TYR A 275 10.91 -9.55 -7.80
CA TYR A 275 12.35 -9.74 -7.98
C TYR A 275 12.67 -11.02 -8.73
N HIS A 276 12.12 -12.15 -8.27
CA HIS A 276 12.42 -13.44 -8.87
C HIS A 276 11.90 -13.55 -10.30
N VAL A 277 10.71 -13.02 -10.57
CA VAL A 277 10.11 -13.05 -11.91
C VAL A 277 10.90 -12.20 -12.91
N GLU A 278 11.31 -11.00 -12.50
CA GLU A 278 12.06 -10.11 -13.38
C GLU A 278 13.50 -10.61 -13.58
N MET A 279 14.15 -11.13 -12.52
CA MET A 279 15.49 -11.73 -12.65
C MET A 279 15.50 -12.95 -13.58
N ALA A 280 14.41 -13.72 -13.63
CA ALA A 280 14.28 -14.86 -14.55
C ALA A 280 14.42 -14.46 -16.03
N GLN A 281 14.05 -13.22 -16.40
CA GLN A 281 14.19 -12.71 -17.77
C GLN A 281 15.64 -12.58 -18.21
N TYR A 282 16.55 -12.38 -17.27
CA TYR A 282 17.99 -12.20 -17.53
C TYR A 282 18.79 -13.51 -17.33
N CYS A 283 18.15 -14.58 -16.87
CA CYS A 283 18.79 -15.89 -16.72
C CYS A 283 18.94 -16.60 -18.09
N ALA A 284 20.17 -16.92 -18.46
CA ALA A 284 20.48 -17.69 -19.65
C ALA A 284 20.21 -19.20 -19.47
N ASP A 285 20.48 -19.75 -18.28
CA ASP A 285 20.21 -21.15 -17.96
C ASP A 285 18.70 -21.38 -17.76
N PRO A 286 18.05 -22.25 -18.57
CA PRO A 286 16.66 -22.62 -18.37
C PRO A 286 16.34 -23.15 -16.97
N ARG A 287 17.28 -23.85 -16.30
CA ARG A 287 17.07 -24.37 -14.94
C ARG A 287 17.06 -23.29 -13.88
N GLU A 288 17.94 -22.29 -14.01
CA GLU A 288 17.94 -21.14 -13.13
C GLU A 288 16.71 -20.27 -13.34
N ARG A 289 16.32 -20.03 -14.60
CA ARG A 289 15.08 -19.33 -14.95
C ARG A 289 13.86 -20.01 -14.32
N MET A 290 13.79 -21.33 -14.46
CA MET A 290 12.77 -22.19 -13.86
C MET A 290 12.72 -22.03 -12.34
N SER A 291 13.87 -22.16 -11.67
CA SER A 291 14.01 -21.97 -10.22
C SER A 291 13.53 -20.59 -9.78
N SER A 292 13.87 -19.55 -10.52
CA SER A 292 13.42 -18.18 -10.26
C SER A 292 11.90 -18.06 -10.35
N PHE A 293 11.23 -18.59 -11.37
CA PHE A 293 9.76 -18.60 -11.42
C PHE A 293 9.12 -19.36 -10.25
N MET A 294 9.69 -20.49 -9.84
CA MET A 294 9.21 -21.25 -8.67
C MET A 294 9.37 -20.48 -7.36
N ASN A 295 10.48 -19.77 -7.17
CA ASN A 295 10.68 -18.89 -6.01
C ASN A 295 9.70 -17.72 -6.04
N GLY A 296 9.48 -17.12 -7.21
CA GLY A 296 8.47 -16.07 -7.41
C GLY A 296 7.07 -16.56 -7.06
N SER A 297 6.70 -17.77 -7.51
CA SER A 297 5.42 -18.41 -7.20
C SER A 297 5.24 -18.63 -5.70
N ARG A 298 6.28 -19.09 -4.99
CA ARG A 298 6.23 -19.27 -3.53
C ARG A 298 6.03 -17.94 -2.81
N ALA A 299 6.74 -16.89 -3.23
CA ALA A 299 6.60 -15.57 -2.65
C ALA A 299 5.20 -14.98 -2.89
N TYR A 300 4.62 -15.12 -4.08
CA TYR A 300 3.24 -14.70 -4.34
C TYR A 300 2.20 -15.53 -3.57
N LEU A 301 2.47 -16.80 -3.27
CA LEU A 301 1.60 -17.59 -2.40
C LEU A 301 1.56 -17.05 -0.97
N LEU A 302 2.72 -16.70 -0.43
CA LEU A 302 2.81 -16.04 0.87
C LEU A 302 2.11 -14.68 0.82
N ALA A 303 2.35 -13.89 -0.24
CA ALA A 303 1.67 -12.61 -0.44
C ALA A 303 0.15 -12.77 -0.42
N ALA A 304 -0.41 -13.74 -1.15
CA ALA A 304 -1.85 -14.01 -1.18
C ALA A 304 -2.40 -14.33 0.22
N GLY A 305 -1.66 -15.12 1.01
CA GLY A 305 -2.04 -15.51 2.37
C GLY A 305 -2.18 -14.34 3.35
N GLU A 306 -1.52 -13.22 3.10
CA GLU A 306 -1.62 -12.02 3.94
C GLU A 306 -2.87 -11.17 3.65
N TYR A 307 -3.54 -11.37 2.52
CA TYR A 307 -4.75 -10.62 2.20
C TYR A 307 -6.01 -11.43 2.56
N PRO A 308 -7.06 -10.78 3.09
CA PRO A 308 -8.37 -11.38 3.23
C PRO A 308 -8.86 -12.01 1.92
N VAL A 309 -9.62 -13.09 2.04
CA VAL A 309 -10.19 -13.82 0.88
C VAL A 309 -11.15 -12.98 0.03
N ASP A 310 -11.66 -11.88 0.60
CA ASP A 310 -12.52 -10.91 -0.07
C ASP A 310 -11.76 -9.68 -0.58
N ASP A 311 -10.44 -9.60 -0.41
CA ASP A 311 -9.61 -8.58 -1.04
C ASP A 311 -9.27 -8.95 -2.49
N GLU A 312 -9.08 -7.96 -3.36
CA GLU A 312 -8.68 -8.18 -4.76
C GLU A 312 -7.25 -8.62 -4.98
N LEU A 313 -6.34 -8.35 -4.04
CA LEU A 313 -4.94 -8.73 -4.15
C LEU A 313 -4.75 -10.24 -3.89
N HIS A 314 -5.57 -10.86 -3.03
CA HIS A 314 -5.52 -12.31 -2.79
C HIS A 314 -5.68 -13.13 -4.10
N PRO A 315 -6.81 -13.06 -4.83
CA PRO A 315 -6.98 -13.80 -6.06
C PRO A 315 -6.07 -13.28 -7.19
N LEU A 316 -5.65 -12.01 -7.16
CA LEU A 316 -4.67 -11.50 -8.12
C LEU A 316 -3.32 -12.24 -8.00
N TYR A 317 -2.83 -12.44 -6.78
CA TYR A 317 -1.59 -13.18 -6.57
C TYR A 317 -1.72 -14.68 -6.85
N LEU A 318 -2.87 -15.30 -6.54
CA LEU A 318 -3.14 -16.66 -7.01
C LEU A 318 -3.16 -16.77 -8.54
N ASN A 319 -3.73 -15.78 -9.23
CA ASN A 319 -3.67 -15.72 -10.69
C ASN A 319 -2.22 -15.57 -11.19
N ARG A 320 -1.41 -14.76 -10.50
CA ARG A 320 0.01 -14.60 -10.85
C ARG A 320 0.77 -15.91 -10.69
N ILE A 321 0.48 -16.71 -9.66
CA ILE A 321 1.06 -18.05 -9.49
C ILE A 321 0.77 -18.93 -10.71
N LEU A 322 -0.46 -18.94 -11.22
CA LEU A 322 -0.81 -19.72 -12.42
C LEU A 322 0.01 -19.31 -13.64
N ASP A 323 0.22 -18.01 -13.86
CA ASP A 323 1.11 -17.51 -14.93
C ASP A 323 2.53 -18.06 -14.76
N LEU A 324 3.07 -18.01 -13.53
CA LEU A 324 4.42 -18.48 -13.23
C LEU A 324 4.56 -19.99 -13.37
N MET A 325 3.56 -20.77 -12.97
CA MET A 325 3.54 -22.22 -13.20
C MET A 325 3.53 -22.56 -14.69
N GLY A 326 2.84 -21.77 -15.50
CA GLY A 326 2.88 -21.90 -16.96
C GLY A 326 4.29 -21.68 -17.52
N ASN A 327 4.98 -20.64 -17.07
CA ASN A 327 6.35 -20.32 -17.47
C ASN A 327 7.40 -21.27 -16.87
N ALA A 328 7.05 -21.93 -15.75
CA ALA A 328 7.86 -22.90 -15.05
C ALA A 328 7.54 -24.36 -15.43
N GLY A 329 6.70 -24.61 -16.44
CA GLY A 329 6.33 -25.99 -16.78
C GLY A 329 5.85 -26.83 -15.59
N GLY A 330 5.14 -26.18 -14.65
CA GLY A 330 4.65 -26.81 -13.42
C GLY A 330 3.71 -27.99 -13.72
N HIS A 331 3.42 -28.81 -12.72
CA HIS A 331 2.53 -29.95 -12.94
C HIS A 331 1.08 -29.50 -13.16
N VAL A 332 0.40 -30.19 -14.08
CA VAL A 332 -1.00 -29.93 -14.40
C VAL A 332 -1.90 -30.08 -13.15
N SER A 333 -1.63 -31.06 -12.29
CA SER A 333 -2.36 -31.25 -11.02
C SER A 333 -2.29 -30.03 -10.11
N ASP A 334 -1.11 -29.44 -9.97
CA ASP A 334 -0.86 -28.33 -9.06
C ASP A 334 -1.55 -27.07 -9.62
N PHE A 335 -1.49 -26.87 -10.93
CA PHE A 335 -2.15 -25.75 -11.60
C PHE A 335 -3.67 -25.82 -11.44
N ILE A 336 -4.26 -27.01 -11.62
CA ILE A 336 -5.69 -27.23 -11.40
C ILE A 336 -6.04 -26.92 -9.94
N THR A 337 -5.23 -27.37 -8.98
CA THR A 337 -5.45 -27.12 -7.55
C THR A 337 -5.48 -25.62 -7.22
N VAL A 338 -4.51 -24.85 -7.71
CA VAL A 338 -4.48 -23.39 -7.51
C VAL A 338 -5.66 -22.71 -8.23
N ALA A 339 -6.01 -23.16 -9.44
CA ALA A 339 -7.13 -22.62 -10.21
C ALA A 339 -8.49 -22.90 -9.55
N ASP A 340 -8.65 -24.05 -8.89
CA ASP A 340 -9.86 -24.38 -8.14
C ASP A 340 -10.02 -23.46 -6.92
N HIS A 341 -8.92 -23.19 -6.19
CA HIS A 341 -8.93 -22.21 -5.11
C HIS A 341 -9.28 -20.81 -5.62
N LEU A 342 -8.66 -20.37 -6.73
CA LEU A 342 -8.97 -19.10 -7.37
C LEU A 342 -10.45 -18.99 -7.78
N ARG A 343 -11.04 -20.08 -8.28
CA ARG A 343 -12.46 -20.15 -8.66
C ARG A 343 -13.40 -19.95 -7.48
N GLU A 344 -13.03 -20.48 -6.31
CA GLU A 344 -13.79 -20.30 -5.06
C GLU A 344 -13.70 -18.86 -4.54
N LEU A 345 -12.52 -18.24 -4.63
CA LEU A 345 -12.26 -16.92 -4.05
C LEU A 345 -12.72 -15.76 -4.91
N ALA A 346 -12.65 -15.87 -6.24
CA ALA A 346 -13.00 -14.77 -7.14
C ALA A 346 -14.42 -14.21 -6.89
N PRO A 347 -15.47 -15.03 -6.67
CA PRO A 347 -16.79 -14.51 -6.30
C PRO A 347 -16.82 -13.77 -4.96
N LYS A 348 -16.02 -14.18 -3.96
CA LYS A 348 -15.96 -13.54 -2.63
C LYS A 348 -15.39 -12.13 -2.76
N MET A 349 -14.26 -12.01 -3.45
CA MET A 349 -13.60 -10.73 -3.77
C MET A 349 -14.50 -9.78 -4.56
N ARG A 350 -15.22 -10.29 -5.58
CA ARG A 350 -16.12 -9.45 -6.40
C ARG A 350 -17.26 -8.83 -5.60
N LYS A 351 -17.61 -9.34 -4.41
CA LYS A 351 -18.63 -8.71 -3.56
C LYS A 351 -18.28 -7.25 -3.24
N ILE A 352 -17.00 -6.95 -3.00
CA ILE A 352 -16.53 -5.58 -2.68
C ILE A 352 -15.86 -4.95 -3.90
N TRP A 353 -15.05 -5.70 -4.63
CA TRP A 353 -14.09 -5.16 -5.61
C TRP A 353 -14.51 -5.32 -7.07
N ALA A 354 -15.80 -5.48 -7.36
CA ALA A 354 -16.30 -5.63 -8.74
C ALA A 354 -16.06 -4.39 -9.63
N VAL A 355 -16.02 -3.18 -9.05
CA VAL A 355 -15.86 -1.92 -9.79
C VAL A 355 -14.58 -1.16 -9.42
N SER A 356 -13.58 -1.84 -8.87
CA SER A 356 -12.28 -1.27 -8.52
C SER A 356 -11.48 -0.84 -9.75
N ALA A 357 -10.42 -0.05 -9.53
CA ALA A 357 -9.49 0.32 -10.60
C ALA A 357 -8.83 -0.91 -11.24
N LEU A 358 -8.46 -1.93 -10.44
CA LEU A 358 -7.90 -3.18 -10.97
C LEU A 358 -8.93 -3.98 -11.78
N ALA A 359 -10.19 -4.03 -11.35
CA ALA A 359 -11.26 -4.66 -12.13
C ALA A 359 -11.41 -3.99 -13.51
N GLN A 360 -11.43 -2.66 -13.53
CA GLN A 360 -11.48 -1.87 -14.77
C GLN A 360 -10.21 -2.03 -15.61
N GLY A 361 -9.06 -2.23 -14.97
CA GLY A 361 -7.75 -2.48 -15.58
C GLY A 361 -7.52 -3.92 -16.05
N GLY A 362 -8.57 -4.74 -16.18
CA GLY A 362 -8.45 -6.05 -16.82
C GLY A 362 -8.20 -7.23 -15.87
N ARG A 363 -8.30 -7.04 -14.54
CA ARG A 363 -8.06 -8.12 -13.55
C ARG A 363 -8.96 -9.32 -13.81
N ASP A 364 -10.26 -9.09 -13.99
CA ASP A 364 -11.25 -10.17 -14.09
C ASP A 364 -11.09 -10.98 -15.38
N GLN A 365 -10.69 -10.34 -16.49
CA GLN A 365 -10.37 -11.02 -17.74
C GLN A 365 -9.14 -11.91 -17.59
N ARG A 366 -8.09 -11.44 -16.89
CA ARG A 366 -6.87 -12.22 -16.63
C ARG A 366 -7.16 -13.44 -15.76
N ILE A 367 -7.93 -13.28 -14.69
CA ILE A 367 -8.41 -14.39 -13.86
C ILE A 367 -9.20 -15.39 -14.72
N GLN A 368 -10.12 -14.90 -15.55
CA GLN A 368 -10.94 -15.76 -16.39
C GLN A 368 -10.11 -16.58 -17.38
N ALA A 369 -9.08 -15.99 -18.00
CA ALA A 369 -8.19 -16.68 -18.94
C ALA A 369 -7.48 -17.88 -18.30
N ASN A 370 -6.95 -17.74 -17.08
CA ASN A 370 -6.32 -18.85 -16.38
C ASN A 370 -7.32 -19.91 -15.90
N LEU A 371 -8.54 -19.52 -15.51
CA LEU A 371 -9.61 -20.46 -15.18
C LEU A 371 -10.06 -21.27 -16.40
N ASP A 372 -10.11 -20.64 -17.58
CA ASP A 372 -10.44 -21.33 -18.83
C ASP A 372 -9.30 -22.27 -19.26
N ARG A 373 -8.04 -21.87 -19.06
CA ARG A 373 -6.87 -22.75 -19.24
C ARG A 373 -6.94 -23.98 -18.34
N ALA A 374 -7.31 -23.81 -17.06
CA ALA A 374 -7.51 -24.93 -16.14
C ALA A 374 -8.63 -25.87 -16.61
N ARG A 375 -9.72 -25.32 -17.16
CA ARG A 375 -10.82 -26.10 -17.73
C ARG A 375 -10.37 -26.95 -18.91
N ASP A 376 -9.55 -26.40 -19.81
CA ASP A 376 -8.94 -27.16 -20.91
C ASP A 376 -8.09 -28.32 -20.39
N PHE A 377 -7.23 -28.07 -19.40
CA PHE A 377 -6.43 -29.14 -18.79
C PHE A 377 -7.27 -30.24 -18.16
N MET A 378 -8.31 -29.88 -17.39
CA MET A 378 -9.23 -30.87 -16.81
C MET A 378 -9.91 -31.71 -17.89
N LYS A 379 -10.35 -31.09 -18.99
CA LYS A 379 -10.97 -31.79 -20.12
C LYS A 379 -9.99 -32.79 -20.74
N ARG A 380 -8.76 -32.36 -21.02
CA ARG A 380 -7.72 -33.22 -21.62
C ARG A 380 -7.30 -34.36 -20.70
N VAL A 381 -7.28 -34.14 -19.39
CA VAL A 381 -7.07 -35.19 -18.39
C VAL A 381 -8.21 -36.21 -18.40
N ALA A 382 -9.46 -35.76 -18.44
CA ALA A 382 -10.62 -36.65 -18.52
C ALA A 382 -10.65 -37.48 -19.82
N GLU A 383 -10.17 -36.90 -20.93
CA GLU A 383 -10.05 -37.56 -22.24
C GLU A 383 -8.81 -38.48 -22.35
N GLY A 384 -7.94 -38.50 -21.33
CA GLY A 384 -6.68 -39.28 -21.35
C GLY A 384 -5.61 -38.73 -22.31
N THR A 385 -5.79 -37.51 -22.85
CA THR A 385 -4.84 -36.86 -23.77
C THR A 385 -3.77 -36.04 -23.03
N LEU A 386 -3.90 -35.90 -21.71
CA LEU A 386 -2.96 -35.27 -20.80
C LEU A 386 -2.96 -36.04 -19.47
N MET A 387 -1.80 -36.34 -18.90
CA MET A 387 -1.73 -36.96 -17.57
C MET A 387 -1.58 -35.87 -16.49
N PRO A 388 -2.14 -36.04 -15.28
CA PRO A 388 -2.01 -35.05 -14.20
C PRO A 388 -0.56 -34.70 -13.83
N GLY A 389 0.35 -35.67 -13.94
CA GLY A 389 1.78 -35.48 -13.68
C GLY A 389 2.56 -34.81 -14.81
N ASN A 390 1.94 -34.57 -15.97
CA ASN A 390 2.62 -33.90 -17.08
C ASN A 390 2.96 -32.45 -16.70
N SER A 391 4.12 -32.00 -17.15
CA SER A 391 4.48 -30.58 -17.12
C SER A 391 3.58 -29.79 -18.08
N ILE A 392 3.21 -28.59 -17.65
CA ILE A 392 2.50 -27.63 -18.47
C ILE A 392 3.39 -27.23 -19.65
N PRO A 393 2.86 -27.20 -20.90
CA PRO A 393 3.61 -26.66 -22.02
C PRO A 393 4.00 -25.21 -21.74
N LEU A 394 5.29 -24.91 -21.90
CA LEU A 394 5.82 -23.56 -21.78
C LEU A 394 5.17 -22.67 -22.84
N SER A 395 4.70 -21.49 -22.40
CA SER A 395 4.07 -20.48 -23.26
C SER A 395 5.07 -19.65 -24.05
#